data_AF-E9GPB0-F1
#
_entry.id   AF-E9GPB0-F1
#
_cell.length_a   1.000
_cell.length_b   1.000
_cell.length_c   1.000
_cell.angle_alpha   90.00
_cell.angle_beta   90.00
_cell.angle_gamma   90.00
#
_symmetry.space_group_name_H-M   'P 1'
#
loop_
_entity.id
_entity.type
_entity.pdbx_description
1 polymer ?
#
loop_
_entity_poly.entity_id
_entity_poly.type
_entity_poly.pdbx_seq_one_letter_code
_entity_poly.pdbx_strand_id
1 'polypeptide(L)' 'MCQGYIQDYILSDEPIEMSGRYDFCYSRNGQLTLFVNRMLNRDAGTYEEVASNPFGVASRRLN' A
#
# COMPACT_ATOMS: atom_id res chain seq x y z
N MET A 1 -5.38 17.91 8.04
CA MET A 1 -5.86 16.61 8.55
C MET A 1 -6.59 15.97 7.39
N CYS A 2 -5.95 15.06 6.63
CA CYS A 2 -6.63 14.39 5.53
C CYS A 2 -7.65 13.42 6.12
N GLN A 3 -8.92 13.58 5.73
CA GLN A 3 -9.99 12.64 6.02
C GLN A 3 -9.64 11.27 5.41
N GLY A 4 -10.01 10.21 6.11
CA GLY A 4 -9.55 8.84 5.91
C GLY A 4 -9.62 8.35 4.47
N TYR A 5 -8.43 8.12 3.91
CA TYR A 5 -8.28 7.23 2.77
C TYR A 5 -8.15 5.81 3.30
N ILE A 6 -8.99 4.90 2.82
CA ILE A 6 -8.73 3.46 3.02
C ILE A 6 -7.67 3.09 2.00
N GLN A 7 -6.61 2.47 2.51
CA GLN A 7 -5.39 2.19 1.78
C GLN A 7 -5.23 0.68 1.64
N ASP A 8 -5.33 0.19 0.41
CA ASP A 8 -5.08 -1.21 0.09
C ASP A 8 -3.81 -1.31 -0.75
N TYR A 9 -3.07 -2.40 -0.55
CA TYR A 9 -1.89 -2.71 -1.34
C TYR A 9 -2.03 -4.08 -1.96
N ILE A 10 -1.57 -4.20 -3.20
CA ILE A 10 -1.65 -5.43 -4.00
C ILE A 10 -0.25 -5.75 -4.49
N LEU A 11 0.16 -7.02 -4.40
CA LEU A 11 1.37 -7.56 -5.01
C LEU A 11 0.97 -8.60 -6.05
N SER A 12 1.32 -8.37 -7.31
CA SER A 12 1.05 -9.34 -8.40
C SER A 12 -0.43 -9.78 -8.45
N ASP A 13 -1.35 -8.81 -8.39
CA ASP A 13 -2.80 -8.99 -8.37
C ASP A 13 -3.37 -9.68 -7.11
N GLU A 14 -2.55 -9.94 -6.09
CA GLU A 14 -2.99 -10.46 -4.79
C GLU A 14 -2.95 -9.38 -3.68
N PRO A 15 -3.99 -9.27 -2.83
CA PRO A 15 -4.00 -8.29 -1.75
C PRO A 15 -2.93 -8.61 -0.70
N ILE A 16 -2.20 -7.58 -0.26
CA ILE A 16 -1.24 -7.66 0.82
C ILE A 16 -1.99 -7.56 2.16
N GLU A 17 -1.86 -8.61 2.98
CA GLU A 17 -2.30 -8.57 4.37
C GLU A 17 -1.27 -7.82 5.23
N MET A 18 -1.69 -6.74 5.89
CA MET A 18 -0.84 -5.93 6.78
C MET A 18 -0.61 -6.64 8.11
N SER A 19 0.30 -7.61 8.09
CA SER A 19 0.79 -8.26 9.30
C SER A 19 2.22 -8.75 9.13
N GLY A 20 3.01 -8.69 10.21
CA GLY A 20 4.36 -9.26 10.31
C GLY A 20 5.37 -8.70 9.29
N ARG A 21 5.33 -9.23 8.06
CA ARG A 21 6.21 -8.85 6.94
C ARG A 21 5.93 -7.44 6.43
N TYR A 22 4.65 -7.09 6.30
CA TYR A 22 4.22 -5.83 5.74
C TYR A 22 3.77 -4.90 6.85
N ASP A 23 4.23 -3.66 6.77
CA ASP A 23 3.83 -2.58 7.65
C ASP A 23 3.76 -1.29 6.83
N PHE A 24 3.01 -0.30 7.29
CA PHE A 24 2.93 0.99 6.62
C PHE A 24 2.92 2.13 7.63
N CYS A 25 3.42 3.29 7.21
CA CYS A 25 3.24 4.51 7.99
C CYS A 25 2.68 5.63 7.11
N TYR A 26 1.80 6.42 7.72
CA TYR A 26 1.32 7.66 7.16
C TYR A 26 1.91 8.82 7.93
N SER A 27 2.64 9.66 7.22
CA SER A 27 3.24 10.87 7.74
C SER A 27 2.24 12.04 7.68
N ARG A 28 2.36 12.99 8.61
CA ARG A 28 1.48 14.18 8.67
C ARG A 28 1.52 15.04 7.41
N ASN A 29 2.61 14.96 6.63
CA ASN A 29 2.76 15.70 5.37
C ASN A 29 2.04 15.04 4.18
N GLY A 30 1.30 13.94 4.39
CA GLY A 30 0.60 13.23 3.32
C GLY A 30 1.39 12.12 2.66
N GLN A 31 2.63 11.86 3.10
CA GLN A 31 3.41 10.75 2.60
C GLN A 31 2.95 9.44 3.24
N LEU A 32 2.71 8.45 2.39
CA LEU A 32 2.53 7.08 2.76
C LEU A 32 3.80 6.28 2.40
N THR A 33 4.20 5.36 3.28
CA THR A 33 5.33 4.45 3.04
C THR A 33 4.93 3.02 3.37
N LEU A 34 5.17 2.10 2.44
CA LEU A 34 5.09 0.65 2.67
C LEU A 34 6.48 0.12 3.05
N PHE A 35 6.54 -0.67 4.11
CA PHE A 35 7.72 -1.40 4.55
C PHE A 35 7.55 -2.89 4.29
N VAL A 36 8.56 -3.51 3.68
CA VAL A 36 8.63 -4.96 3.48
C VAL A 36 9.81 -5.50 4.26
N ASN A 37 9.53 -6.16 5.37
CA ASN A 37 10.55 -6.73 6.26
C ASN A 37 11.07 -8.07 5.71
N ARG A 38 12.40 -8.19 5.61
CA ARG A 38 13.10 -9.41 5.15
C ARG A 38 12.57 -9.89 3.78
N MET A 39 12.83 -9.08 2.76
CA MET A 39 12.45 -9.37 1.37
C MET A 39 13.00 -10.73 0.91
N LEU A 40 12.17 -11.48 0.19
CA LEU A 40 12.43 -12.77 -0.41
C LEU A 40 11.95 -12.74 -1.87
N ASN A 41 12.30 -13.75 -2.66
CA ASN A 41 11.87 -13.83 -4.08
C ASN A 41 10.35 -13.77 -4.27
N ARG A 42 9.56 -14.19 -3.26
CA ARG A 42 8.10 -14.11 -3.30
C ARG A 42 7.54 -12.69 -3.22
N ASP A 43 8.36 -11.71 -2.82
CA ASP A 43 7.95 -10.31 -2.76
C ASP A 43 8.27 -9.57 -4.07
N ALA A 44 8.89 -10.26 -5.05
CA ALA A 44 9.11 -9.69 -6.37
C ALA A 44 7.79 -9.65 -7.16
N GLY A 45 7.52 -8.51 -7.78
CA GLY A 45 6.32 -8.31 -8.59
C GLY A 45 5.98 -6.84 -8.74
N THR A 46 4.83 -6.58 -9.35
CA THR A 46 4.25 -5.24 -9.42
C THR A 46 3.49 -4.96 -8.14
N TYR A 47 3.82 -3.84 -7.49
CA TYR A 47 3.06 -3.32 -6.37
C TYR A 47 2.02 -2.32 -6.86
N GLU A 48 0.80 -2.41 -6.36
CA GLU A 48 -0.25 -1.42 -6.58
C GLU A 48 -0.72 -0.85 -5.24
N GLU A 49 -0.73 0.48 -5.15
CA GLU A 49 -1.31 1.24 -4.04
C GLU A 49 -2.70 1.72 -4.48
N VAL A 50 -3.73 1.44 -3.69
CA VAL A 50 -5.10 1.88 -3.92
C VAL A 50 -5.53 2.78 -2.78
N ALA A 51 -5.95 4.01 -3.11
CA ALA A 51 -6.50 4.97 -2.18
C ALA A 51 -7.98 5.22 -2.51
N SER A 52 -8.86 4.96 -1.55
CA SER A 52 -10.30 5.17 -1.72
C SER A 52 -10.85 6.19 -0.71
N ASN A 53 -11.81 7.00 -1.16
CA ASN A 53 -12.59 7.92 -0.33
C ASN A 53 -14.07 7.90 -0.78
N PRO A 54 -15.00 8.57 -0.08
CA PRO A 54 -16.43 8.57 -0.46
C PRO A 54 -16.75 9.11 -1.87
N PHE A 55 -15.78 9.75 -2.53
CA PHE A 55 -15.94 10.37 -3.84
C PHE A 55 -15.27 9.58 -4.96
N GLY A 56 -14.48 8.56 -4.66
CA GLY A 56 -13.86 7.73 -5.68
C GLY A 56 -12.63 6.98 -5.22
N VAL A 57 -11.95 6.39 -6.20
CA VAL A 57 -10.76 5.55 -6.03
C VAL A 57 -9.67 6.04 -6.97
N ALA A 58 -8.44 6.11 -6.45
CA ALA A 58 -7.23 6.30 -7.24
C ALA A 58 -6.29 5.11 -6.98
N SER A 59 -5.57 4.66 -8.01
CA SER A 59 -4.53 3.65 -7.86
C SER A 59 -3.23 4.02 -8.56
N ARG A 60 -2.13 3.46 -8.08
CA ARG A 60 -0.79 3.66 -8.62
C ARG A 60 -0.04 2.34 -8.65
N ARG A 61 0.42 1.94 -9.84
CA ARG A 61 1.28 0.77 -10.05
C ARG A 61 2.76 1.15 -10.07
N LEU A 62 3.57 0.33 -9.43
CA LEU A 62 5.02 0.44 -9.33
C LEU A 62 5.63 -0.86 -9.86
N ASN A 63 6.49 -0.74 -10.87
CA ASN A 63 7.22 -1.85 -11.50
C ASN A 63 8.69 -1.81 -11.14
#